data_AF-K0SRI1-F1
#
_entry.id   AF-K0SRI1-F1
#
_cell.length_a   1.000
_cell.length_b   1.000
_cell.length_c   1.000
_cell.angle_alpha   90.00
_cell.angle_beta   90.00
_cell.angle_gamma   90.00
#
_symmetry.space_group_name_H-M   'P 1'
#
loop_
_entity.id
_entity.type
_entity.pdbx_description
1 polymer ?
#
loop_
_entity_poly.entity_id
_entity_poly.type
_entity_poly.pdbx_seq_one_letter_code
_entity_poly.pdbx_strand_id
1 'polypeptide(L)'
;MVASHRARACTASLIAAILSMSTSNAFTNPPCQSGLRHSSSLTPLRSSSAGDDSMRRRQSLTPQDQLSNDEIELPASKVDFEEPINSYSDEARSLEFHNLKPLPQTAARTARLEAEAKMKQIYIPSATNEYWDLLDEINQLEEDLQSGLDVGISEGAGKRRFSILLVYSRAHRSKANSITNMIKRKRASDPEHVYKITSRAAQSALRMGRVEESEKYRLESERARHMMPQFQLEGLWVGKYGSHGFEMINVTYSGDKLVAYKVTGDQNIPRGEITFTANLSPEPTTPSNGYEAAYLMGQQSLEPIVLSESSANKWGTKKLPRFPGQGHAAEPGFINNQFVEGQLVVIGSDYFSFAWVPLEHQIFFGRPSPELTLKMLREGGSSALTAGTGLGVPGLESSVKDQTDYVSRCLEVTCDTFHDDMIEGKVDEHSCIWHGDDDEYCYFE
;
A
#
# COMPACT_ATOMS: atom_id res chain seq x y z
N MET A 1 -43.73 -35.41 -33.26
CA MET A 1 -42.51 -35.42 -32.43
C MET A 1 -41.85 -34.06 -32.63
N VAL A 2 -42.27 -33.00 -31.93
CA VAL A 2 -42.03 -32.64 -30.51
C VAL A 2 -40.54 -32.54 -30.18
N ALA A 3 -40.19 -31.37 -29.62
CA ALA A 3 -38.91 -30.94 -29.03
C ALA A 3 -37.88 -30.26 -29.96
N SER A 4 -38.01 -28.94 -30.12
CA SER A 4 -36.92 -27.97 -29.89
C SER A 4 -37.40 -26.56 -30.23
N HIS A 5 -37.97 -25.86 -29.25
CA HIS A 5 -38.05 -24.39 -29.18
C HIS A 5 -38.81 -24.01 -27.91
N ARG A 6 -38.09 -23.73 -26.82
CA ARG A 6 -38.48 -22.87 -25.68
C ARG A 6 -37.41 -22.93 -24.60
N ALA A 7 -36.43 -22.03 -24.67
CA ALA A 7 -35.60 -21.62 -23.54
C ALA A 7 -34.85 -20.31 -23.89
N ARG A 8 -35.60 -19.26 -24.24
CA ARG A 8 -35.13 -17.87 -24.31
C ARG A 8 -36.28 -16.96 -23.90
N ALA A 9 -36.59 -16.95 -22.60
CA ALA A 9 -37.46 -15.97 -21.96
C ALA A 9 -37.46 -16.21 -20.43
N CYS A 10 -36.33 -15.99 -19.77
CA CYS A 10 -36.27 -15.87 -18.29
C CYS A 10 -34.93 -15.26 -17.82
N THR A 11 -34.44 -14.21 -18.48
CA THR A 11 -33.27 -13.43 -18.05
C THR A 11 -33.45 -11.95 -18.44
N ALA A 12 -34.56 -11.36 -18.01
CA ALA A 12 -34.84 -9.93 -18.22
C ALA A 12 -35.61 -9.28 -17.04
N SER A 13 -35.53 -9.80 -15.83
CA SER A 13 -36.17 -9.19 -14.64
C SER A 13 -35.37 -9.33 -13.35
N LEU A 14 -34.04 -9.37 -13.44
CA LEU A 14 -33.16 -9.30 -12.26
C LEU A 14 -32.04 -8.25 -12.39
N ILE A 15 -32.15 -7.33 -13.35
CA ILE A 15 -31.15 -6.27 -13.62
C ILE A 15 -31.67 -4.86 -13.25
N ALA A 16 -32.91 -4.74 -12.78
CA ALA A 16 -33.51 -3.44 -12.41
C ALA A 16 -33.58 -3.14 -10.90
N ALA A 17 -32.93 -3.93 -10.04
CA ALA A 17 -33.00 -3.76 -8.58
C ALA A 17 -31.64 -3.62 -7.86
N ILE A 18 -30.52 -3.50 -8.60
CA ILE A 18 -29.17 -3.36 -8.00
C ILE A 18 -28.51 -2.01 -8.38
N LEU A 19 -29.23 -1.09 -9.02
CA LEU A 19 -28.75 0.26 -9.40
C LEU A 19 -29.30 1.38 -8.50
N SER A 20 -29.46 1.13 -7.20
CA SER A 20 -29.78 2.17 -6.22
C SER A 20 -29.25 1.81 -4.85
N MET A 21 -27.93 1.80 -4.67
CA MET A 21 -27.33 2.08 -3.36
C MET A 21 -26.21 3.10 -3.52
N SER A 22 -26.35 4.14 -2.72
CA SER A 22 -25.63 5.40 -2.72
C SER A 22 -24.13 5.24 -2.52
N THR A 23 -23.37 6.04 -3.27
CA THR A 23 -22.02 6.44 -2.91
C THR A 23 -22.08 7.26 -1.61
N SER A 24 -21.81 6.64 -0.48
CA SER A 24 -21.60 7.34 0.79
C SER A 24 -20.20 7.94 0.80
N ASN A 25 -20.08 9.19 0.38
CA ASN A 25 -18.96 10.06 0.70
C ASN A 25 -19.01 10.38 2.20
N ALA A 26 -18.33 9.60 3.03
CA ALA A 26 -17.95 10.04 4.37
C ALA A 26 -16.52 10.59 4.29
N PHE A 27 -16.30 11.77 4.89
CA PHE A 27 -15.09 12.62 4.85
C PHE A 27 -15.01 13.68 3.73
N THR A 28 -15.91 14.66 3.77
CA THR A 28 -15.59 16.03 3.37
C THR A 28 -16.29 17.03 4.29
N ASN A 29 -15.52 17.91 4.95
CA ASN A 29 -16.03 19.07 5.68
C ASN A 29 -16.75 20.05 4.72
N PRO A 30 -17.88 20.67 5.11
CA PRO A 30 -18.57 21.61 4.24
C PRO A 30 -17.87 22.98 4.20
N PRO A 31 -17.87 23.67 3.05
CA PRO A 31 -17.39 25.04 2.96
C PRO A 31 -18.44 26.02 3.54
N CYS A 32 -17.95 26.90 4.40
CA CYS A 32 -18.67 28.06 4.89
C CYS A 32 -18.85 29.05 3.71
N GLN A 33 -20.08 29.30 3.27
CA GLN A 33 -20.41 30.42 2.38
C GLN A 33 -21.56 31.25 2.94
N SER A 34 -21.24 32.54 3.05
CA SER A 34 -22.05 33.67 3.48
C SER A 34 -23.28 33.89 2.59
N GLY A 35 -24.47 33.91 3.21
CA GLY A 35 -25.72 34.27 2.57
C GLY A 35 -25.97 35.78 2.56
N LEU A 36 -26.21 36.34 1.37
CA LEU A 36 -26.88 37.62 1.14
C LEU A 36 -28.38 37.38 0.91
N ARG A 37 -29.17 38.33 1.41
CA ARG A 37 -30.65 38.37 1.50
C ARG A 37 -31.34 38.45 0.13
N HIS A 38 -32.59 37.94 0.06
CA HIS A 38 -33.83 38.57 -0.45
C HIS A 38 -34.94 37.50 -0.54
N SER A 39 -35.93 37.46 0.36
CA SER A 39 -37.24 38.14 0.35
C SER A 39 -38.23 37.70 -0.74
N SER A 40 -39.28 36.96 -0.35
CA SER A 40 -40.73 37.09 -0.71
C SER A 40 -41.44 35.73 -0.55
N SER A 41 -42.37 35.55 0.40
CA SER A 41 -43.77 36.00 0.51
C SER A 41 -44.80 34.93 0.05
N LEU A 42 -45.64 34.50 1.02
CA LEU A 42 -47.10 34.31 0.96
C LEU A 42 -47.63 33.13 0.09
N THR A 43 -48.66 32.33 0.41
CA THR A 43 -49.67 32.22 1.49
C THR A 43 -50.45 30.89 1.24
N PRO A 44 -51.40 30.48 2.12
CA PRO A 44 -51.76 29.07 2.38
C PRO A 44 -53.07 28.64 1.70
N LEU A 45 -53.51 27.39 1.93
CA LEU A 45 -54.86 27.04 2.45
C LEU A 45 -55.18 25.53 2.37
N ARG A 46 -55.94 25.10 3.40
CA ARG A 46 -57.00 24.07 3.44
C ARG A 46 -56.60 22.59 3.27
N SER A 47 -56.75 21.72 4.27
CA SER A 47 -57.89 21.30 5.11
C SER A 47 -58.65 20.08 4.58
N SER A 48 -58.85 19.14 5.50
CA SER A 48 -60.06 18.33 5.77
C SER A 48 -60.19 16.87 5.29
N SER A 49 -60.77 16.12 6.25
CA SER A 49 -61.46 14.82 6.26
C SER A 49 -60.59 13.55 6.22
N ALA A 50 -60.51 12.70 7.25
CA ALA A 50 -61.49 12.06 8.16
C ALA A 50 -62.08 10.74 7.62
N GLY A 51 -62.07 9.71 8.48
CA GLY A 51 -62.70 8.40 8.29
C GLY A 51 -61.82 7.25 8.84
N ASP A 52 -61.80 7.01 10.16
CA ASP A 52 -62.60 6.00 10.89
C ASP A 52 -62.25 4.54 10.55
N ASP A 53 -61.69 3.76 11.50
CA ASP A 53 -62.50 2.79 12.26
C ASP A 53 -61.72 2.14 13.43
N SER A 54 -62.51 1.77 14.43
CA SER A 54 -62.34 1.26 15.78
C SER A 54 -61.69 -0.15 15.92
N MET A 55 -61.40 -0.78 17.08
CA MET A 55 -61.89 -0.71 18.46
C MET A 55 -61.00 -1.57 19.41
N ARG A 56 -60.87 -1.14 20.69
CA ARG A 56 -60.80 -1.90 21.98
C ARG A 56 -59.59 -1.70 22.94
N ARG A 57 -59.87 -0.86 23.96
CA ARG A 57 -59.81 -1.09 25.43
C ARG A 57 -58.50 -1.57 26.09
N ARG A 58 -57.92 -0.72 26.95
CA ARG A 58 -58.12 -0.70 28.43
C ARG A 58 -57.49 0.53 29.12
N GLN A 59 -58.30 1.19 29.97
CA GLN A 59 -58.04 1.80 31.29
C GLN A 59 -56.74 2.64 31.48
N SER A 60 -56.80 3.97 31.47
CA SER A 60 -57.15 4.89 32.59
C SER A 60 -56.16 4.89 33.77
N LEU A 61 -55.34 5.94 33.86
CA LEU A 61 -55.18 6.87 35.01
C LEU A 61 -54.08 7.91 34.69
N THR A 62 -54.47 9.18 34.65
CA THR A 62 -53.63 10.41 34.76
C THR A 62 -53.76 10.95 36.20
N PRO A 63 -53.00 11.96 36.69
CA PRO A 63 -52.29 13.00 35.92
C PRO A 63 -50.91 13.48 36.45
N GLN A 64 -50.24 14.19 35.55
CA GLN A 64 -49.42 15.40 35.74
C GLN A 64 -48.36 15.40 36.86
N ASP A 65 -47.09 15.55 36.49
CA ASP A 65 -46.51 16.90 36.57
C ASP A 65 -45.25 17.10 35.72
N GLN A 66 -45.07 18.39 35.45
CA GLN A 66 -44.20 19.11 34.54
C GLN A 66 -42.71 18.73 34.65
N LEU A 67 -42.08 18.42 33.52
CA LEU A 67 -40.62 18.44 33.39
C LEU A 67 -40.21 19.83 32.90
N SER A 68 -39.61 20.60 33.81
CA SER A 68 -38.83 21.80 33.54
C SER A 68 -37.61 21.44 32.68
N ASN A 69 -37.35 22.28 31.68
CA ASN A 69 -36.03 22.40 31.07
C ASN A 69 -35.13 23.09 32.08
N ASP A 70 -34.34 22.31 32.82
CA ASP A 70 -33.22 22.83 33.59
C ASP A 70 -31.94 22.71 32.74
N GLU A 71 -31.48 23.89 32.35
CA GLU A 71 -30.21 24.23 31.77
C GLU A 71 -29.09 23.81 32.74
N ILE A 72 -28.40 22.71 32.43
CA ILE A 72 -27.22 22.27 33.18
C ILE A 72 -26.04 23.15 32.76
N GLU A 73 -25.84 24.26 33.48
CA GLU A 73 -24.54 24.93 33.53
C GLU A 73 -23.52 24.01 34.21
N LEU A 74 -22.63 23.42 33.42
CA LEU A 74 -21.46 22.71 33.92
C LEU A 74 -20.45 23.73 34.48
N PRO A 75 -19.99 23.59 35.73
CA PRO A 75 -18.98 24.48 36.29
C PRO A 75 -17.64 24.26 35.56
N ALA A 76 -17.13 25.35 34.97
CA ALA A 76 -15.77 25.46 34.47
C ALA A 76 -14.77 25.30 35.62
N SER A 77 -14.42 24.05 35.93
CA SER A 77 -13.25 23.75 36.74
C SER A 77 -12.03 23.73 35.82
N LYS A 78 -11.23 24.80 35.89
CA LYS A 78 -9.81 24.76 35.52
C LYS A 78 -9.14 23.76 36.45
N VAL A 79 -8.96 22.54 35.97
CA VAL A 79 -8.03 21.60 36.57
C VAL A 79 -6.76 21.71 35.73
N ASP A 80 -5.78 22.44 36.26
CA ASP A 80 -4.42 22.45 35.76
C ASP A 80 -3.82 21.06 36.01
N PHE A 81 -4.06 20.14 35.07
CA PHE A 81 -3.42 18.84 35.00
C PHE A 81 -2.10 19.03 34.22
N GLU A 82 -1.08 19.54 34.92
CA GLU A 82 0.30 19.32 34.50
C GLU A 82 0.65 17.86 34.79
N GLU A 83 0.23 16.95 33.92
CA GLU A 83 0.89 15.64 33.89
C GLU A 83 2.32 15.87 33.40
N PRO A 84 3.34 15.41 34.15
CA PRO A 84 4.69 15.41 33.64
C PRO A 84 4.68 14.49 32.43
N ILE A 85 4.84 15.08 31.24
CA ILE A 85 5.20 14.35 30.02
C ILE A 85 6.46 13.60 30.41
N ASN A 86 6.29 12.31 30.70
CA ASN A 86 7.35 11.43 31.09
C ASN A 86 8.17 11.20 29.83
N SER A 87 9.11 12.10 29.60
CA SER A 87 10.17 11.98 28.62
C SER A 87 11.04 10.82 29.08
N TYR A 88 10.55 9.60 28.88
CA TYR A 88 11.40 8.43 28.79
C TYR A 88 12.34 8.71 27.64
N SER A 89 13.50 9.22 28.02
CA SER A 89 14.53 9.76 27.19
C SER A 89 14.96 8.74 26.14
N ASP A 90 15.00 9.16 24.88
CA ASP A 90 15.75 8.48 23.82
C ASP A 90 17.22 8.23 24.23
N GLU A 91 17.73 8.93 25.25
CA GLU A 91 19.04 8.69 25.87
C GLU A 91 19.16 7.30 26.52
N ALA A 92 18.12 6.80 27.19
CA ALA A 92 18.18 5.47 27.82
C ALA A 92 18.24 4.35 26.77
N ARG A 93 17.60 4.56 25.62
CA ARG A 93 17.58 3.59 24.50
C ARG A 93 18.85 3.61 23.67
N SER A 94 19.56 4.75 23.62
CA SER A 94 20.83 4.89 22.90
C SER A 94 22.03 4.34 23.69
N LEU A 95 21.99 4.38 25.03
CA LEU A 95 23.09 3.92 25.89
C LEU A 95 23.40 2.42 25.78
N GLU A 96 22.43 1.57 25.45
CA GLU A 96 22.63 0.11 25.37
C GLU A 96 23.36 -0.33 24.09
N PHE A 97 23.31 0.46 23.02
CA PHE A 97 23.90 0.12 21.72
C PHE A 97 25.22 0.84 21.41
N HIS A 98 25.68 1.77 22.26
CA HIS A 98 26.93 2.50 22.04
C HIS A 98 28.20 1.64 22.05
N ASN A 99 28.12 0.38 22.50
CA ASN A 99 29.25 -0.55 22.54
C ASN A 99 29.29 -1.52 21.35
N LEU A 100 28.35 -1.44 20.40
CA LEU A 100 28.49 -2.19 19.16
C LEU A 100 29.65 -1.59 18.38
N LYS A 101 30.69 -2.41 18.16
CA LYS A 101 31.80 -2.01 17.29
C LYS A 101 31.20 -1.73 15.92
N PRO A 102 31.48 -0.55 15.31
CA PRO A 102 31.05 -0.30 13.94
C PRO A 102 31.51 -1.46 13.06
N LEU A 103 30.59 -1.95 12.22
CA LEU A 103 30.88 -3.07 11.33
C LEU A 103 32.16 -2.75 10.53
N PRO A 104 33.08 -3.72 10.39
CA PRO A 104 34.29 -3.49 9.62
C PRO A 104 33.91 -3.03 8.22
N GLN A 105 34.48 -1.89 7.78
CA GLN A 105 34.31 -1.41 6.41
C GLN A 105 35.09 -2.33 5.47
N THR A 106 34.43 -3.39 5.00
CA THR A 106 34.93 -4.23 3.92
C THR A 106 34.85 -3.48 2.59
N ALA A 107 35.72 -3.82 1.64
CA ALA A 107 35.66 -3.24 0.28
C ALA A 107 34.29 -3.44 -0.39
N ALA A 108 33.63 -4.60 -0.16
CA ALA A 108 32.28 -4.89 -0.65
C ALA A 108 31.25 -3.88 -0.11
N ARG A 109 31.15 -3.74 1.22
CA ARG A 109 30.30 -2.73 1.88
C ARG A 109 30.53 -1.31 1.33
N THR A 110 31.79 -0.89 1.17
CA THR A 110 32.10 0.44 0.62
C THR A 110 31.58 0.59 -0.81
N ALA A 111 31.82 -0.42 -1.67
CA ALA A 111 31.33 -0.43 -3.04
C ALA A 111 29.79 -0.41 -3.10
N ARG A 112 29.10 -1.12 -2.20
CA ARG A 112 27.64 -1.11 -2.06
C ARG A 112 27.12 0.28 -1.70
N LEU A 113 27.69 0.91 -0.66
CA LEU A 113 27.29 2.26 -0.23
C LEU A 113 27.55 3.31 -1.31
N GLU A 114 28.66 3.20 -2.05
CA GLU A 114 28.95 4.06 -3.20
C GLU A 114 27.94 3.86 -4.34
N ALA A 115 27.56 2.60 -4.63
CA ALA A 115 26.55 2.29 -5.63
C ALA A 115 25.16 2.83 -5.23
N GLU A 116 24.77 2.68 -3.96
CA GLU A 116 23.53 3.27 -3.42
C GLU A 116 23.53 4.79 -3.48
N ALA A 117 24.64 5.44 -3.10
CA ALA A 117 24.79 6.89 -3.22
C ALA A 117 24.67 7.34 -4.68
N LYS A 118 25.25 6.58 -5.61
CA LYS A 118 25.13 6.85 -7.05
C LYS A 118 23.68 6.65 -7.55
N MET A 119 22.98 5.62 -7.10
CA MET A 119 21.56 5.42 -7.45
C MET A 119 20.68 6.56 -6.96
N LYS A 120 20.91 7.04 -5.72
CA LYS A 120 20.23 8.22 -5.15
C LYS A 120 20.52 9.53 -5.91
N GLN A 121 21.58 9.60 -6.70
CA GLN A 121 21.86 10.74 -7.59
C GLN A 121 21.15 10.63 -8.94
N ILE A 122 20.85 9.42 -9.39
CA ILE A 122 20.22 9.15 -10.69
C ILE A 122 18.69 9.25 -10.56
N TYR A 123 18.15 8.60 -9.53
CA TYR A 123 16.72 8.47 -9.29
C TYR A 123 16.27 9.39 -8.17
N ILE A 124 15.07 9.94 -8.31
CA ILE A 124 14.37 10.59 -7.23
C ILE A 124 13.70 9.48 -6.40
N PRO A 125 14.06 9.29 -5.12
CA PRO A 125 13.48 8.23 -4.29
C PRO A 125 11.95 8.34 -4.27
N SER A 126 11.23 7.24 -4.47
CA SER A 126 9.76 7.35 -4.50
C SER A 126 9.16 7.51 -3.11
N ALA A 127 7.90 7.97 -3.09
CA ALA A 127 7.18 8.39 -1.89
C ALA A 127 7.79 9.59 -1.12
N THR A 128 8.64 10.40 -1.76
CA THR A 128 9.06 11.72 -1.25
C THR A 128 8.27 12.84 -1.92
N ASN A 129 8.32 14.06 -1.35
CA ASN A 129 7.71 15.24 -1.98
C ASN A 129 8.31 15.53 -3.36
N GLU A 130 9.62 15.38 -3.51
CA GLU A 130 10.32 15.59 -4.78
C GLU A 130 9.86 14.60 -5.85
N TYR A 131 9.54 13.36 -5.46
CA TYR A 131 8.97 12.37 -6.38
C TYR A 131 7.57 12.77 -6.86
N TRP A 132 6.72 13.26 -5.96
CA TRP A 132 5.38 13.71 -6.36
C TRP A 132 5.43 14.95 -7.24
N ASP A 133 6.32 15.89 -6.92
CA ASP A 133 6.54 17.09 -7.74
C ASP A 133 7.09 16.71 -9.13
N LEU A 134 7.95 15.68 -9.23
CA LEU A 134 8.40 15.10 -10.51
C LEU A 134 7.24 14.55 -11.34
N LEU A 135 6.35 13.77 -10.72
CA LEU A 135 5.19 13.20 -11.42
C LEU A 135 4.21 14.29 -11.88
N ASP A 136 3.95 15.29 -11.03
CA ASP A 136 3.09 16.42 -11.38
C ASP A 136 3.70 17.23 -12.55
N GLU A 137 5.03 17.42 -12.60
CA GLU A 137 5.72 18.06 -13.74
C GLU A 137 5.65 17.22 -15.02
N ILE A 138 5.81 15.89 -14.94
CA ILE A 138 5.64 14.99 -16.09
C ILE A 138 4.22 15.10 -16.66
N ASN A 139 3.21 15.07 -15.79
CA ASN A 139 1.81 15.19 -16.20
C ASN A 139 1.54 16.55 -16.88
N GLN A 140 2.04 17.65 -16.30
CA GLN A 140 1.89 18.97 -16.91
C GLN A 140 2.55 19.05 -18.30
N LEU A 141 3.74 18.47 -18.47
CA LEU A 141 4.42 18.44 -19.77
C LEU A 141 3.66 17.58 -20.79
N GLU A 142 3.01 16.51 -20.36
CA GLU A 142 2.17 15.67 -21.22
C GLU A 142 0.90 16.41 -21.67
N GLU A 143 0.25 17.14 -20.77
CA GLU A 143 -0.89 18.02 -21.10
C GLU A 143 -0.48 19.13 -22.08
N ASP A 144 0.68 19.73 -21.89
CA ASP A 144 1.24 20.75 -22.79
C ASP A 144 1.54 20.19 -24.18
N LEU A 145 2.09 18.96 -24.23
CA LEU A 145 2.35 18.25 -25.49
C LEU A 145 1.05 17.96 -26.22
N GLN A 146 0.03 17.44 -25.51
CA GLN A 146 -1.26 17.12 -26.08
C GLN A 146 -1.98 18.37 -26.60
N SER A 147 -2.01 19.45 -25.79
CA SER A 147 -2.55 20.75 -26.19
C SER A 147 -1.86 21.30 -27.44
N GLY A 148 -0.54 21.12 -27.54
CA GLY A 148 0.24 21.51 -28.72
C GLY A 148 -0.09 20.70 -29.99
N LEU A 149 -0.51 19.44 -29.84
CA LEU A 149 -0.94 18.58 -30.95
C LEU A 149 -2.36 18.94 -31.43
N ASP A 150 -3.28 19.23 -30.52
CA ASP A 150 -4.69 19.51 -30.84
C ASP A 150 -4.87 20.81 -31.65
N VAL A 151 -4.09 21.85 -31.33
CA VAL A 151 -4.05 23.10 -32.12
C VAL A 151 -3.62 22.83 -33.58
N GLY A 152 -2.76 21.84 -33.81
CA GLY A 152 -2.29 21.47 -35.14
C GLY A 152 -3.33 20.75 -36.01
N ILE A 153 -4.35 20.14 -35.41
CA ILE A 153 -5.37 19.33 -36.12
C ILE A 153 -6.59 20.19 -36.51
N SER A 154 -6.92 21.21 -35.72
CA SER A 154 -8.13 22.03 -35.88
C SER A 154 -8.14 22.95 -37.12
N GLU A 155 -7.00 23.29 -37.73
CA GLU A 155 -6.96 24.26 -38.84
C GLU A 155 -7.11 23.61 -40.25
N GLY A 156 -7.29 22.28 -40.32
CA GLY A 156 -7.22 21.51 -41.58
C GLY A 156 -8.50 21.44 -42.44
N ALA A 157 -9.66 21.93 -42.00
CA ALA A 157 -10.91 21.76 -42.75
C ALA A 157 -11.13 22.79 -43.90
N GLY A 158 -10.23 23.77 -44.08
CA GLY A 158 -10.33 24.83 -45.10
C GLY A 158 -9.35 24.66 -46.28
N LYS A 159 -9.80 24.06 -47.37
CA LYS A 159 -9.04 23.54 -48.53
C LYS A 159 -8.17 24.51 -49.37
N ARG A 160 -7.77 25.71 -48.93
CA ARG A 160 -7.14 26.72 -49.83
C ARG A 160 -6.00 27.62 -49.28
N ARG A 161 -5.23 27.23 -48.26
CA ARG A 161 -3.99 27.96 -47.87
C ARG A 161 -2.83 27.03 -47.51
N PHE A 162 -2.15 26.49 -48.52
CA PHE A 162 -1.15 25.42 -48.36
C PHE A 162 0.29 25.90 -48.06
N SER A 163 0.63 27.20 -48.23
CA SER A 163 2.03 27.65 -48.09
C SER A 163 2.39 28.28 -46.73
N ILE A 164 1.45 28.92 -46.03
CA ILE A 164 1.69 29.48 -44.68
C ILE A 164 1.73 28.37 -43.61
N LEU A 165 1.08 27.23 -43.86
CA LEU A 165 1.02 26.09 -42.95
C LEU A 165 2.39 25.41 -42.71
N LEU A 166 3.30 25.43 -43.69
CA LEU A 166 4.58 24.73 -43.60
C LEU A 166 5.59 25.39 -42.63
N VAL A 167 5.55 26.72 -42.48
CA VAL A 167 6.45 27.43 -41.55
C VAL A 167 5.97 27.27 -40.10
N TYR A 168 4.66 27.38 -39.86
CA TYR A 168 4.07 27.08 -38.55
C TYR A 168 4.36 25.64 -38.14
N SER A 169 4.32 24.68 -39.08
CA SER A 169 4.61 23.27 -38.77
C SER A 169 6.03 23.01 -38.22
N ARG A 170 7.03 23.82 -38.60
CA ARG A 170 8.42 23.63 -38.11
C ARG A 170 8.60 24.12 -36.68
N ALA A 171 8.05 25.29 -36.35
CA ALA A 171 8.14 25.85 -35.00
C ALA A 171 7.39 24.97 -33.98
N HIS A 172 6.17 24.53 -34.33
CA HIS A 172 5.39 23.62 -33.48
C HIS A 172 6.08 22.27 -33.29
N ARG A 173 6.66 21.69 -34.35
CA ARG A 173 7.44 20.45 -34.24
C ARG A 173 8.67 20.62 -33.36
N SER A 174 9.36 21.76 -33.45
CA SER A 174 10.50 22.06 -32.57
C SER A 174 10.09 22.12 -31.10
N LYS A 175 8.97 22.78 -30.78
CA LYS A 175 8.44 22.84 -29.41
C LYS A 175 8.02 21.46 -28.90
N ALA A 176 7.26 20.69 -29.69
CA ALA A 176 6.83 19.34 -29.33
C ALA A 176 8.03 18.39 -29.09
N ASN A 177 9.06 18.46 -29.93
CA ASN A 177 10.30 17.72 -29.73
C ASN A 177 11.02 18.14 -28.44
N SER A 178 11.03 19.44 -28.12
CA SER A 178 11.60 19.94 -26.87
C SER A 178 10.87 19.38 -25.65
N ILE A 179 9.53 19.45 -25.64
CA ILE A 179 8.69 18.91 -24.55
C ILE A 179 8.89 17.40 -24.42
N THR A 180 8.88 16.68 -25.54
CA THR A 180 9.14 15.22 -25.56
C THR A 180 10.50 14.88 -24.95
N ASN A 181 11.54 15.66 -25.26
CA ASN A 181 12.86 15.46 -24.67
C ASN A 181 12.90 15.78 -23.18
N MET A 182 12.12 16.76 -22.70
CA MET A 182 11.98 17.05 -21.27
C MET A 182 11.28 15.90 -20.54
N ILE A 183 10.15 15.41 -21.05
CA ILE A 183 9.43 14.23 -20.52
C ILE A 183 10.37 13.03 -20.42
N LYS A 184 11.14 12.74 -21.49
CA LYS A 184 12.11 11.64 -21.48
C LYS A 184 13.18 11.78 -20.40
N ARG A 185 13.71 12.99 -20.20
CA ARG A 185 14.71 13.25 -19.14
C ARG A 185 14.12 13.07 -17.75
N LYS A 186 12.91 13.58 -17.51
CA LYS A 186 12.22 13.48 -16.21
C LYS A 186 11.87 12.03 -15.88
N ARG A 187 11.30 11.29 -16.84
CA ARG A 187 11.01 9.86 -16.73
C ARG A 187 12.25 8.97 -16.53
N ALA A 188 13.44 9.44 -16.92
CA ALA A 188 14.69 8.70 -16.65
C ALA A 188 15.13 8.79 -15.18
N SER A 189 14.62 9.78 -14.42
CA SER A 189 14.82 9.91 -12.97
C SER A 189 13.70 9.30 -12.14
N ASP A 190 12.62 8.87 -12.78
CA ASP A 190 11.49 8.17 -12.15
C ASP A 190 11.82 6.66 -12.06
N PRO A 191 12.07 6.12 -10.85
CA PRO A 191 12.39 4.70 -10.70
C PRO A 191 11.24 3.78 -11.10
N GLU A 192 9.98 4.18 -10.93
CA GLU A 192 8.82 3.35 -11.29
C GLU A 192 8.69 3.22 -12.81
N HIS A 193 8.88 4.33 -13.53
CA HIS A 193 8.92 4.32 -14.99
C HIS A 193 10.09 3.49 -15.52
N VAL A 194 11.29 3.68 -14.97
CA VAL A 194 12.48 2.94 -15.40
C VAL A 194 12.32 1.45 -15.14
N TYR A 195 11.83 1.06 -13.96
CA TYR A 195 11.55 -0.33 -13.63
C TYR A 195 10.61 -0.96 -14.66
N LYS A 196 9.48 -0.30 -14.93
CA LYS A 196 8.48 -0.78 -15.89
C LYS A 196 9.04 -0.97 -17.30
N ILE A 197 9.78 0.00 -17.82
CA ILE A 197 10.32 -0.06 -19.19
C ILE A 197 11.41 -1.13 -19.30
N THR A 198 12.30 -1.21 -18.30
CA THR A 198 13.43 -2.14 -18.33
C THR A 198 12.98 -3.58 -18.08
N SER A 199 12.03 -3.84 -17.19
CA SER A 199 11.43 -5.17 -16.99
C SER A 199 10.76 -5.69 -18.27
N ARG A 200 9.99 -4.85 -18.98
CA ARG A 200 9.42 -5.21 -20.30
C ARG A 200 10.49 -5.47 -21.34
N ALA A 201 11.53 -4.64 -21.38
CA ALA A 201 12.63 -4.79 -22.33
C ALA A 201 13.43 -6.07 -22.08
N ALA A 202 13.67 -6.45 -20.82
CA ALA A 202 14.30 -7.70 -20.43
C ALA A 202 13.50 -8.90 -20.95
N GLN A 203 12.19 -8.98 -20.63
CA GLN A 203 11.32 -10.05 -21.11
C GLN A 203 11.25 -10.13 -22.64
N SER A 204 11.22 -8.97 -23.31
CA SER A 204 11.21 -8.90 -24.78
C SER A 204 12.53 -9.40 -25.38
N ALA A 205 13.67 -8.98 -24.83
CA ALA A 205 15.00 -9.44 -25.24
C ALA A 205 15.16 -10.95 -25.05
N LEU A 206 14.72 -11.49 -23.90
CA LEU A 206 14.73 -12.92 -23.62
C LEU A 206 13.90 -13.71 -24.63
N ARG A 207 12.68 -13.27 -24.94
CA ARG A 207 11.82 -13.90 -25.97
C ARG A 207 12.43 -13.89 -27.37
N MET A 208 13.30 -12.92 -27.66
CA MET A 208 14.05 -12.82 -28.92
C MET A 208 15.38 -13.58 -28.89
N GLY A 209 15.71 -14.30 -27.81
CA GLY A 209 16.98 -15.01 -27.65
C GLY A 209 18.19 -14.09 -27.40
N ARG A 210 17.97 -12.80 -27.09
CA ARG A 210 19.01 -11.81 -26.81
C ARG A 210 19.35 -11.80 -25.31
N VAL A 211 20.01 -12.88 -24.85
CA VAL A 211 20.24 -13.14 -23.41
C VAL A 211 21.07 -12.04 -22.73
N GLU A 212 22.18 -11.61 -23.33
CA GLU A 212 23.05 -10.56 -22.75
C GLU A 212 22.32 -9.22 -22.55
N GLU A 213 21.49 -8.84 -23.53
CA GLU A 213 20.70 -7.63 -23.46
C GLU A 213 19.58 -7.74 -22.41
N SER A 214 18.98 -8.92 -22.27
CA SER A 214 18.02 -9.22 -21.20
C SER A 214 18.63 -9.04 -19.82
N GLU A 215 19.82 -9.58 -19.58
CA GLU A 215 20.53 -9.45 -18.30
C GLU A 215 20.87 -7.99 -17.99
N LYS A 216 21.30 -7.22 -19.00
CA LYS A 216 21.54 -5.78 -18.82
C LYS A 216 20.26 -5.04 -18.39
N TYR A 217 19.12 -5.35 -19.00
CA TYR A 217 17.85 -4.74 -18.61
C TYR A 217 17.37 -5.20 -17.24
N ARG A 218 17.60 -6.47 -16.88
CA ARG A 218 17.27 -7.01 -15.54
C ARG A 218 18.07 -6.33 -14.44
N LEU A 219 19.36 -6.09 -14.66
CA LEU A 219 20.19 -5.36 -13.69
C LEU A 219 19.69 -3.92 -13.49
N GLU A 220 19.31 -3.25 -14.57
CA GLU A 220 18.77 -1.89 -14.49
C GLU A 220 17.38 -1.85 -13.83
N SER A 221 16.52 -2.84 -14.10
CA SER A 221 15.23 -2.96 -13.43
C SER A 221 15.41 -3.19 -11.93
N GLU A 222 16.32 -4.07 -11.53
CA GLU A 222 16.61 -4.27 -10.10
C GLU A 222 17.12 -2.98 -9.43
N ARG A 223 18.01 -2.22 -10.06
CA ARG A 223 18.45 -0.93 -9.51
C ARG A 223 17.30 0.05 -9.28
N ALA A 224 16.40 0.17 -10.26
CA ALA A 224 15.23 1.02 -10.12
C ALA A 224 14.26 0.48 -9.05
N ARG A 225 14.10 -0.85 -8.96
CA ARG A 225 13.32 -1.53 -7.93
C ARG A 225 13.82 -1.25 -6.52
N HIS A 226 15.13 -1.23 -6.31
CA HIS A 226 15.73 -0.89 -5.02
C HIS A 226 15.49 0.57 -4.60
N MET A 227 15.07 1.46 -5.51
CA MET A 227 14.73 2.86 -5.16
C MET A 227 13.27 3.05 -4.76
N MET A 228 12.47 1.98 -4.81
CA MET A 228 11.04 2.02 -4.51
C MET A 228 10.75 1.45 -3.11
N PRO A 229 10.13 2.22 -2.20
CA PRO A 229 9.97 1.82 -0.80
C PRO A 229 9.06 0.60 -0.63
N GLN A 230 8.11 0.36 -1.54
CA GLN A 230 7.27 -0.84 -1.50
C GLN A 230 8.06 -2.15 -1.68
N PHE A 231 9.26 -2.09 -2.26
CA PHE A 231 10.19 -3.22 -2.40
C PHE A 231 11.26 -3.26 -1.30
N GLN A 232 11.22 -2.35 -0.33
CA GLN A 232 12.15 -2.29 0.82
C GLN A 232 11.46 -2.72 2.13
N LEU A 233 10.34 -3.43 2.04
CA LEU A 233 9.57 -3.89 3.20
C LEU A 233 9.99 -5.28 3.68
N GLU A 234 11.02 -5.91 3.11
CA GLU A 234 11.47 -7.25 3.52
C GLU A 234 11.87 -7.31 5.00
N GLY A 235 11.58 -8.44 5.66
CA GLY A 235 12.00 -8.75 7.03
C GLY A 235 10.89 -8.66 8.07
N LEU A 236 11.27 -8.51 9.34
CA LEU A 236 10.34 -8.56 10.47
C LEU A 236 9.61 -7.24 10.72
N TRP A 237 8.33 -7.36 11.08
CA TRP A 237 7.42 -6.25 11.40
C TRP A 237 6.49 -6.63 12.53
N VAL A 238 6.04 -5.64 13.31
CA VAL A 238 5.06 -5.84 14.39
C VAL A 238 3.86 -4.93 14.18
N GLY A 239 2.66 -5.49 14.33
CA GLY A 239 1.39 -4.77 14.24
C GLY A 239 0.38 -5.23 15.30
N LYS A 240 -0.59 -4.39 15.63
CA LYS A 240 -1.62 -4.68 16.64
C LYS A 240 -2.89 -5.29 16.00
N TYR A 241 -3.14 -6.57 16.23
CA TYR A 241 -4.28 -7.34 15.72
C TYR A 241 -5.49 -7.27 16.67
N GLY A 242 -5.98 -6.06 16.93
CA GLY A 242 -7.19 -5.85 17.75
C GLY A 242 -7.08 -6.44 19.15
N SER A 243 -7.99 -7.36 19.50
CA SER A 243 -8.03 -8.05 20.80
C SER A 243 -6.94 -9.11 20.99
N HIS A 244 -6.30 -9.56 19.90
CA HIS A 244 -5.21 -10.54 19.97
C HIS A 244 -3.89 -9.92 20.44
N GLY A 245 -3.81 -8.58 20.48
CA GLY A 245 -2.61 -7.88 20.92
C GLY A 245 -1.64 -7.64 19.77
N PHE A 246 -0.34 -7.69 20.05
CA PHE A 246 0.71 -7.47 19.06
C PHE A 246 1.12 -8.79 18.43
N GLU A 247 1.17 -8.81 17.10
CA GLU A 247 1.68 -9.95 16.33
C GLU A 247 2.85 -9.50 15.46
N MET A 248 3.79 -10.42 15.27
CA MET A 248 4.95 -10.26 14.41
C MET A 248 4.71 -10.97 13.08
N ILE A 249 5.13 -10.34 12.00
CA ILE A 249 5.08 -10.90 10.66
C ILE A 249 6.45 -10.82 10.00
N ASN A 250 6.71 -11.72 9.06
CA ASN A 250 7.86 -11.67 8.16
C ASN A 250 7.36 -11.36 6.75
N VAL A 251 7.87 -10.26 6.18
CA VAL A 251 7.54 -9.83 4.83
C VAL A 251 8.63 -10.31 3.88
N THR A 252 8.22 -10.91 2.76
CA THR A 252 9.09 -11.41 1.69
C THR A 252 8.48 -11.08 0.33
N TYR A 253 9.22 -11.36 -0.75
CA TYR A 253 8.77 -11.09 -2.13
C TYR A 253 8.80 -12.33 -3.01
N SER A 254 7.77 -12.49 -3.83
CA SER A 254 7.73 -13.41 -4.97
C SER A 254 7.55 -12.58 -6.25
N GLY A 255 8.67 -12.13 -6.83
CA GLY A 255 8.66 -11.14 -7.91
C GLY A 255 8.08 -9.80 -7.44
N ASP A 256 7.00 -9.36 -8.09
CA ASP A 256 6.26 -8.14 -7.75
C ASP A 256 5.15 -8.36 -6.71
N LYS A 257 5.08 -9.55 -6.11
CA LYS A 257 4.10 -9.86 -5.05
C LYS A 257 4.78 -9.81 -3.68
N LEU A 258 4.29 -8.96 -2.81
CA LEU A 258 4.63 -8.95 -1.39
C LEU A 258 3.82 -10.04 -0.68
N VAL A 259 4.49 -10.84 0.17
CA VAL A 259 3.86 -11.91 0.98
C VAL A 259 4.27 -11.73 2.43
N ALA A 260 3.28 -11.59 3.32
CA ALA A 260 3.49 -11.44 4.75
C ALA A 260 3.05 -12.71 5.50
N TYR A 261 3.97 -13.35 6.20
CA TYR A 261 3.74 -14.55 7.00
C TYR A 261 3.66 -14.21 8.48
N LYS A 262 2.74 -14.85 9.22
CA LYS A 262 2.65 -14.76 10.69
C LYS A 262 3.86 -15.43 11.33
N VAL A 263 4.70 -14.64 12.00
CA VAL A 263 5.82 -15.14 12.81
C VAL A 263 5.34 -15.49 14.21
N THR A 264 4.53 -14.61 14.79
CA THR A 264 3.61 -14.97 15.87
C THR A 264 2.22 -15.07 15.27
N GLY A 265 1.44 -16.03 15.74
CA GLY A 265 0.10 -16.30 15.23
C GLY A 265 -0.91 -16.30 16.36
N ASP A 266 -2.17 -16.17 15.97
CA ASP A 266 -3.30 -16.16 16.87
C ASP A 266 -4.22 -17.36 16.57
N GLN A 267 -5.33 -17.48 17.30
CA GLN A 267 -6.29 -18.57 17.08
C GLN A 267 -6.98 -18.50 15.71
N ASN A 268 -7.03 -17.32 15.10
CA ASN A 268 -7.70 -17.11 13.82
C ASN A 268 -6.72 -17.38 12.68
N ILE A 269 -5.55 -16.73 12.66
CA ILE A 269 -4.49 -16.95 11.68
C ILE A 269 -3.24 -17.46 12.40
N PRO A 270 -2.95 -18.78 12.34
CA PRO A 270 -1.86 -19.37 13.09
C PRO A 270 -0.48 -18.99 12.54
N ARG A 271 0.54 -19.27 13.35
CA ARG A 271 1.95 -19.04 12.97
C ARG A 271 2.30 -19.85 11.73
N GLY A 272 3.07 -19.25 10.83
CA GLY A 272 3.47 -19.82 9.54
C GLY A 272 2.51 -19.48 8.40
N GLU A 273 1.26 -19.12 8.71
CA GLU A 273 0.28 -18.78 7.67
C GLU A 273 0.49 -17.39 7.10
N ILE A 274 0.09 -17.23 5.84
CA ILE A 274 0.06 -15.92 5.18
C ILE A 274 -1.02 -15.07 5.86
N THR A 275 -0.66 -13.89 6.39
CA THR A 275 -1.65 -12.93 6.90
C THR A 275 -2.18 -12.02 5.82
N PHE A 276 -1.38 -11.66 4.82
CA PHE A 276 -1.81 -10.90 3.65
C PHE A 276 -0.78 -10.97 2.52
N THR A 277 -1.24 -10.62 1.33
CA THR A 277 -0.38 -10.39 0.16
C THR A 277 -0.73 -9.07 -0.53
N ALA A 278 0.21 -8.48 -1.27
CA ALA A 278 -0.04 -7.28 -2.07
C ALA A 278 0.63 -7.39 -3.45
N ASN A 279 -0.06 -6.91 -4.49
CA ASN A 279 0.47 -6.81 -5.84
C ASN A 279 1.13 -5.43 -6.02
N LEU A 280 2.45 -5.42 -6.17
CA LEU A 280 3.27 -4.22 -6.30
C LEU A 280 3.64 -3.90 -7.75
N SER A 281 3.07 -4.63 -8.72
CA SER A 281 3.36 -4.40 -10.12
C SER A 281 2.93 -2.99 -10.56
N PRO A 282 3.79 -2.23 -11.26
CA PRO A 282 3.44 -0.91 -11.81
C PRO A 282 2.51 -1.01 -13.04
N GLU A 283 2.13 -2.22 -13.43
CA GLU A 283 1.17 -2.44 -14.50
C GLU A 283 -0.21 -2.73 -13.92
N PRO A 284 -1.24 -1.94 -14.31
CA PRO A 284 -2.58 -2.45 -14.18
C PRO A 284 -2.62 -3.73 -15.01
N THR A 285 -2.97 -4.85 -14.37
CA THR A 285 -3.17 -6.14 -15.04
C THR A 285 -4.23 -5.96 -16.10
N THR A 286 -3.78 -5.64 -17.32
CA THR A 286 -4.63 -5.63 -18.50
C THR A 286 -4.86 -7.10 -18.83
N PRO A 287 -6.10 -7.60 -18.73
CA PRO A 287 -6.34 -9.00 -19.06
C PRO A 287 -5.97 -9.19 -20.52
N SER A 288 -5.07 -10.12 -20.75
CA SER A 288 -4.49 -10.42 -22.06
C SER A 288 -5.53 -10.90 -23.07
N ASN A 289 -6.73 -11.29 -22.63
CA ASN A 289 -7.79 -11.84 -23.48
C ASN A 289 -9.17 -11.24 -23.14
N GLY A 290 -9.58 -10.19 -23.85
CA GLY A 290 -10.98 -9.76 -23.92
C GLY A 290 -11.41 -8.72 -22.88
N TYR A 291 -12.08 -7.69 -23.38
CA TYR A 291 -12.54 -6.49 -22.65
C TYR A 291 -13.53 -6.75 -21.49
N GLU A 292 -13.90 -8.00 -21.18
CA GLU A 292 -14.85 -8.32 -20.10
C GLU A 292 -14.21 -8.91 -18.83
N ALA A 293 -12.99 -9.46 -18.88
CA ALA A 293 -12.38 -10.09 -17.69
C ALA A 293 -11.76 -9.08 -16.69
N ALA A 294 -11.45 -7.86 -17.13
CA ALA A 294 -10.84 -6.82 -16.27
C ALA A 294 -11.77 -6.37 -15.14
N TYR A 295 -13.08 -6.41 -15.39
CA TYR A 295 -14.08 -5.98 -14.43
C TYR A 295 -14.37 -7.02 -13.34
N LEU A 296 -14.06 -8.29 -13.59
CA LEU A 296 -14.41 -9.37 -12.66
C LEU A 296 -13.33 -9.64 -11.60
N MET A 297 -12.09 -9.16 -11.80
CA MET A 297 -11.02 -9.32 -10.79
C MET A 297 -10.35 -8.01 -10.34
N GLY A 298 -11.00 -6.86 -10.56
CA GLY A 298 -10.95 -5.69 -9.66
C GLY A 298 -9.61 -5.01 -9.33
N GLN A 299 -8.47 -5.49 -9.79
CA GLN A 299 -7.16 -4.90 -9.46
C GLN A 299 -6.88 -3.68 -10.33
N GLN A 300 -7.65 -2.63 -10.10
CA GLN A 300 -7.31 -1.29 -10.54
C GLN A 300 -6.15 -0.77 -9.68
N SER A 301 -5.23 -0.04 -10.32
CA SER A 301 -4.24 0.76 -9.59
C SER A 301 -4.99 1.67 -8.63
N LEU A 302 -4.67 1.59 -7.34
CA LEU A 302 -5.33 2.40 -6.33
C LEU A 302 -4.73 3.80 -6.35
N GLU A 303 -5.59 4.82 -6.28
CA GLU A 303 -5.11 6.20 -6.17
C GLU A 303 -4.39 6.41 -4.82
N PRO A 304 -3.23 7.11 -4.81
CA PRO A 304 -2.52 7.46 -3.58
C PRO A 304 -3.40 8.26 -2.60
N ILE A 305 -3.16 8.09 -1.29
CA ILE A 305 -3.83 8.89 -0.26
C ILE A 305 -3.19 10.27 -0.23
N VAL A 306 -3.95 11.32 -0.54
CA VAL A 306 -3.50 12.70 -0.37
C VAL A 306 -3.60 13.10 1.10
N LEU A 307 -2.49 13.52 1.68
CA LEU A 307 -2.40 13.91 3.07
C LEU A 307 -2.73 15.40 3.27
N SER A 308 -3.28 15.75 4.43
CA SER A 308 -3.36 17.14 4.88
C SER A 308 -1.95 17.72 5.07
N GLU A 309 -1.78 19.04 5.01
CA GLU A 309 -0.48 19.70 5.22
C GLU A 309 0.18 19.30 6.55
N SER A 310 -0.59 19.22 7.64
CA SER A 310 -0.11 18.77 8.95
C SER A 310 0.41 17.33 8.94
N SER A 311 -0.29 16.43 8.24
CA SER A 311 0.10 15.02 8.12
C SER A 311 1.28 14.87 7.17
N ALA A 312 1.32 15.64 6.09
CA ALA A 312 2.42 15.65 5.14
C ALA A 312 3.73 16.10 5.79
N ASN A 313 3.68 17.12 6.65
CA ASN A 313 4.83 17.57 7.43
C ASN A 313 5.31 16.50 8.42
N LYS A 314 4.38 15.73 9.03
CA LYS A 314 4.73 14.63 9.94
C LYS A 314 5.41 13.47 9.22
N TRP A 315 4.92 13.10 8.03
CA TRP A 315 5.38 11.93 7.29
C TRP A 315 6.45 12.24 6.24
N GLY A 316 6.74 13.51 5.98
CA GLY A 316 7.70 13.93 4.95
C GLY A 316 7.22 13.73 3.50
N THR A 317 5.92 13.47 3.30
CA THR A 317 5.33 13.22 1.97
C THR A 317 3.90 13.73 1.88
N LYS A 318 3.51 14.32 0.75
CA LYS A 318 2.14 14.79 0.46
C LYS A 318 1.18 13.66 0.10
N LYS A 319 1.69 12.53 -0.42
CA LYS A 319 0.86 11.41 -0.89
C LYS A 319 1.43 10.07 -0.40
N LEU A 320 0.57 9.12 -0.05
CA LEU A 320 0.95 7.75 0.32
C LEU A 320 0.53 6.76 -0.77
N PRO A 321 1.47 5.99 -1.35
CA PRO A 321 1.13 5.02 -2.39
C PRO A 321 0.30 3.87 -1.82
N ARG A 322 -0.62 3.35 -2.65
CA ARG A 322 -1.56 2.27 -2.32
C ARG A 322 -1.41 1.14 -3.31
N PHE A 323 -1.44 -0.09 -2.80
CA PHE A 323 -1.33 -1.30 -3.61
C PHE A 323 -2.47 -2.25 -3.29
N PRO A 324 -3.13 -2.84 -4.31
CA PRO A 324 -4.17 -3.83 -4.08
C PRO A 324 -3.56 -5.09 -3.46
N GLY A 325 -4.30 -5.70 -2.56
CA GLY A 325 -3.86 -6.89 -1.85
C GLY A 325 -5.02 -7.78 -1.42
N GLN A 326 -4.66 -8.84 -0.71
CA GLN A 326 -5.61 -9.79 -0.15
C GLN A 326 -5.19 -10.10 1.29
N GLY A 327 -6.09 -9.84 2.24
CA GLY A 327 -5.90 -10.16 3.64
C GLY A 327 -6.50 -11.52 3.97
N HIS A 328 -5.79 -12.34 4.74
CA HIS A 328 -6.31 -13.61 5.22
C HIS A 328 -7.22 -13.37 6.42
N ALA A 329 -8.42 -13.94 6.41
CA ALA A 329 -9.37 -13.90 7.51
C ALA A 329 -9.91 -15.31 7.76
N ALA A 330 -10.10 -15.67 9.03
CA ALA A 330 -10.64 -16.95 9.44
C ALA A 330 -11.34 -16.83 10.80
N GLU A 331 -12.24 -17.76 11.09
CA GLU A 331 -12.84 -17.92 12.41
C GLU A 331 -11.84 -18.58 13.40
N PRO A 332 -12.09 -18.52 14.72
CA PRO A 332 -11.21 -19.16 15.69
C PRO A 332 -11.00 -20.66 15.40
N GLY A 333 -9.75 -21.11 15.46
CA GLY A 333 -9.33 -22.44 15.02
C GLY A 333 -8.95 -22.50 13.53
N PHE A 334 -8.71 -21.36 12.89
CA PHE A 334 -8.42 -21.25 11.44
C PHE A 334 -9.51 -21.87 10.55
N ILE A 335 -10.76 -21.80 11.03
CA ILE A 335 -11.95 -22.37 10.37
C ILE A 335 -12.47 -21.37 9.33
N ASN A 336 -12.98 -21.89 8.21
CA ASN A 336 -13.54 -21.06 7.13
C ASN A 336 -12.57 -19.96 6.66
N ASN A 337 -11.28 -20.31 6.57
CA ASN A 337 -10.26 -19.36 6.16
C ASN A 337 -10.45 -18.96 4.70
N GLN A 338 -10.32 -17.67 4.42
CA GLN A 338 -10.47 -17.11 3.09
C GLN A 338 -9.65 -15.83 2.96
N PHE A 339 -9.24 -15.53 1.73
CA PHE A 339 -8.67 -14.25 1.38
C PHE A 339 -9.78 -13.24 1.07
N VAL A 340 -9.76 -12.11 1.77
CA VAL A 340 -10.64 -10.96 1.54
C VAL A 340 -9.87 -9.82 0.89
N GLU A 341 -10.57 -8.93 0.20
CA GLU A 341 -9.96 -7.75 -0.41
C GLU A 341 -9.21 -6.91 0.63
N GLY A 342 -8.00 -6.49 0.28
CA GLY A 342 -7.21 -5.63 1.14
C GLY A 342 -6.36 -4.63 0.36
N GLN A 343 -5.75 -3.73 1.11
CA GLN A 343 -4.95 -2.64 0.55
C GLN A 343 -3.70 -2.42 1.41
N LEU A 344 -2.54 -2.46 0.76
CA LEU A 344 -1.28 -2.06 1.37
C LEU A 344 -1.09 -0.55 1.18
N VAL A 345 -0.78 0.16 2.26
CA VAL A 345 -0.41 1.58 2.26
C VAL A 345 1.02 1.70 2.78
N VAL A 346 1.93 2.21 1.97
CA VAL A 346 3.35 2.35 2.35
C VAL A 346 3.58 3.73 2.97
N ILE A 347 4.23 3.78 4.14
CA ILE A 347 4.42 4.99 4.95
C ILE A 347 5.92 5.17 5.25
N GLY A 348 6.69 5.53 4.22
CA GLY A 348 8.15 5.62 4.32
C GLY A 348 8.82 4.25 4.37
N SER A 349 10.01 4.18 4.99
CA SER A 349 10.81 2.95 5.12
C SER A 349 10.47 2.13 6.37
N ASP A 350 9.98 2.79 7.41
CA ASP A 350 9.91 2.22 8.76
C ASP A 350 8.49 1.85 9.18
N TYR A 351 7.49 2.24 8.38
CA TYR A 351 6.09 1.99 8.63
C TYR A 351 5.35 1.62 7.35
N PHE A 352 4.38 0.74 7.48
CA PHE A 352 3.33 0.58 6.48
C PHE A 352 2.04 0.17 7.19
N SER A 353 0.93 0.10 6.45
CA SER A 353 -0.30 -0.48 6.98
C SER A 353 -0.97 -1.38 5.96
N PHE A 354 -1.75 -2.33 6.45
CA PHE A 354 -2.62 -3.16 5.62
C PHE A 354 -4.06 -3.00 6.10
N ALA A 355 -4.97 -2.75 5.17
CA ALA A 355 -6.41 -2.62 5.43
C ALA A 355 -7.17 -3.81 4.85
N TRP A 356 -7.94 -4.52 5.68
CA TRP A 356 -8.92 -5.52 5.28
C TRP A 356 -10.23 -4.78 4.97
N VAL A 357 -10.47 -4.49 3.69
CA VAL A 357 -11.52 -3.54 3.27
C VAL A 357 -12.92 -3.98 3.72
N PRO A 358 -13.36 -5.24 3.50
CA PRO A 358 -14.69 -5.67 3.92
C PRO A 358 -14.89 -5.71 5.44
N LEU A 359 -13.79 -5.75 6.20
CA LEU A 359 -13.82 -5.81 7.67
C LEU A 359 -13.65 -4.43 8.31
N GLU A 360 -13.46 -3.38 7.50
CA GLU A 360 -13.16 -2.01 7.96
C GLU A 360 -12.01 -1.97 8.99
N HIS A 361 -11.05 -2.90 8.85
CA HIS A 361 -9.98 -3.09 9.82
C HIS A 361 -8.63 -2.74 9.19
N GLN A 362 -7.86 -1.88 9.86
CA GLN A 362 -6.54 -1.47 9.40
C GLN A 362 -5.50 -1.69 10.50
N ILE A 363 -4.40 -2.33 10.13
CA ILE A 363 -3.28 -2.60 11.02
C ILE A 363 -2.07 -1.83 10.53
N PHE A 364 -1.45 -1.06 11.43
CA PHE A 364 -0.17 -0.40 11.21
C PHE A 364 0.96 -1.30 11.67
N PHE A 365 1.98 -1.40 10.84
CA PHE A 365 3.17 -2.20 11.06
C PHE A 365 4.37 -1.28 11.19
N GLY A 366 5.20 -1.53 12.20
CA GLY A 366 6.49 -0.87 12.38
C GLY A 366 7.60 -1.90 12.56
N ARG A 367 8.83 -1.50 12.26
CA ARG A 367 10.02 -2.33 12.53
C ARG A 367 10.14 -2.55 14.05
N PRO A 368 10.18 -3.79 14.55
CA PRO A 368 10.38 -4.05 15.97
C PRO A 368 11.83 -3.74 16.37
N SER A 369 12.03 -3.36 17.63
CA SER A 369 13.40 -3.36 18.18
C SER A 369 13.90 -4.80 18.39
N PRO A 370 15.22 -5.02 18.46
CA PRO A 370 15.78 -6.34 18.76
C PRO A 370 15.22 -6.95 20.06
N GLU A 371 15.05 -6.14 21.12
CA GLU A 371 14.50 -6.59 22.41
C GLU A 371 13.06 -7.05 22.27
N LEU A 372 12.24 -6.27 21.56
CA LEU A 372 10.84 -6.62 21.32
C LEU A 372 10.74 -7.89 20.48
N THR A 373 11.59 -8.01 19.46
CA THR A 373 11.69 -9.21 18.63
C THR A 373 11.96 -10.45 19.48
N LEU A 374 12.99 -10.39 20.32
CA LEU A 374 13.35 -11.48 21.23
C LEU A 374 12.25 -11.81 22.22
N LYS A 375 11.64 -10.77 22.81
CA LYS A 375 10.53 -10.94 23.75
C LYS A 375 9.38 -11.67 23.09
N MET A 376 8.95 -11.23 21.90
CA MET A 376 7.85 -11.85 21.17
C MET A 376 8.17 -13.27 20.70
N LEU A 377 9.41 -13.54 20.27
CA LEU A 377 9.84 -14.90 19.92
C LEU A 377 9.87 -15.84 21.13
N ARG A 378 10.20 -15.33 22.31
CA ARG A 378 10.20 -16.10 23.56
C ARG A 378 8.77 -16.38 24.06
N GLU A 379 7.92 -15.36 24.04
CA GLU A 379 6.53 -15.42 24.51
C GLU A 379 5.62 -16.19 23.55
N GLY A 380 5.88 -16.16 22.24
CA GLY A 380 5.10 -16.83 21.18
C GLY A 380 5.15 -18.37 21.19
N GLY A 381 5.55 -18.99 22.30
CA GLY A 381 5.56 -20.44 22.49
C GLY A 381 6.80 -21.11 21.89
N SER A 382 7.77 -21.42 22.75
CA SER A 382 9.00 -22.18 22.47
C SER A 382 8.76 -23.67 22.14
N SER A 383 7.85 -23.97 21.21
CA SER A 383 7.91 -25.27 20.52
C SER A 383 8.93 -25.15 19.40
N ALA A 384 10.19 -25.32 19.77
CA ALA A 384 11.37 -25.54 18.93
C ALA A 384 11.55 -24.61 17.71
N LEU A 385 12.15 -23.43 17.94
CA LEU A 385 13.01 -22.82 16.92
C LEU A 385 14.29 -23.67 16.82
N THR A 386 14.26 -24.79 16.10
CA THR A 386 15.49 -25.52 15.72
C THR A 386 16.22 -24.72 14.65
N ALA A 387 16.98 -23.70 15.09
CA ALA A 387 18.00 -23.09 14.27
C ALA A 387 19.07 -24.15 13.96
N GLY A 388 19.44 -24.27 12.68
CA GLY A 388 20.36 -25.28 12.17
C GLY A 388 21.64 -25.42 12.99
N THR A 389 22.07 -26.67 13.15
CA THR A 389 23.31 -27.09 13.81
C THR A 389 24.54 -26.34 13.29
N GLY A 390 25.19 -25.53 14.12
CA GLY A 390 26.56 -25.07 13.83
C GLY A 390 26.97 -23.70 14.39
N LEU A 391 26.03 -22.81 14.69
CA LEU A 391 26.31 -21.55 15.39
C LEU A 391 25.87 -21.67 16.84
N GLY A 392 26.71 -21.23 17.79
CA GLY A 392 26.37 -21.22 19.22
C GLY A 392 25.25 -20.21 19.50
N VAL A 393 24.02 -20.58 19.16
CA VAL A 393 22.82 -19.80 19.47
C VAL A 393 22.73 -19.73 21.00
N PRO A 394 22.66 -18.52 21.59
CA PRO A 394 22.49 -18.40 23.03
C PRO A 394 21.24 -19.18 23.44
N GLY A 395 21.39 -20.17 24.32
CA GLY A 395 20.26 -20.92 24.87
C GLY A 395 19.32 -19.99 25.64
N LEU A 396 18.11 -20.47 25.94
CA LEU A 396 17.10 -19.72 26.71
C LEU A 396 17.62 -19.18 28.05
N GLU A 397 18.59 -19.89 28.65
CA GLU A 397 19.26 -19.54 29.91
C GLU A 397 20.39 -18.51 29.76
N SER A 398 20.74 -18.11 28.53
CA SER A 398 21.76 -17.10 28.29
C SER A 398 21.29 -15.73 28.78
N SER A 399 22.24 -14.84 29.08
CA SER A 399 21.85 -13.50 29.51
C SER A 399 21.05 -12.79 28.41
N VAL A 400 20.11 -11.93 28.81
CA VAL A 400 19.31 -11.12 27.86
C VAL A 400 20.23 -10.37 26.91
N LYS A 401 21.37 -9.86 27.42
CA LYS A 401 22.38 -9.19 26.61
C LYS A 401 22.95 -10.09 25.52
N ASP A 402 23.32 -11.33 25.84
CA ASP A 402 23.88 -12.25 24.83
C ASP A 402 22.85 -12.62 23.76
N GLN A 403 21.59 -12.77 24.14
CA GLN A 403 20.48 -12.99 23.20
C GLN A 403 20.22 -11.76 22.33
N THR A 404 20.20 -10.55 22.90
CA THR A 404 20.05 -9.27 22.19
C THR A 404 21.19 -9.02 21.22
N ASP A 405 22.43 -9.24 21.66
CA ASP A 405 23.62 -9.09 20.82
C ASP A 405 23.58 -10.12 19.67
N TYR A 406 23.15 -11.35 19.92
CA TYR A 406 22.98 -12.38 18.89
C TYR A 406 21.91 -12.00 17.87
N VAL A 407 20.71 -11.56 18.30
CA VAL A 407 19.63 -11.19 17.37
C VAL A 407 19.93 -9.91 16.62
N SER A 408 20.51 -8.90 17.28
CA SER A 408 20.95 -7.68 16.60
C SER A 408 21.96 -8.02 15.51
N ARG A 409 22.92 -8.89 15.84
CA ARG A 409 23.87 -9.41 14.85
C ARG A 409 23.20 -10.22 13.76
N CYS A 410 22.22 -11.07 14.05
CA CYS A 410 21.49 -11.82 13.02
C CYS A 410 20.71 -10.87 12.10
N LEU A 411 20.04 -9.85 12.62
CA LEU A 411 19.30 -8.87 11.81
C LEU A 411 20.25 -8.03 10.94
N GLU A 412 21.38 -7.60 11.49
CA GLU A 412 22.40 -6.86 10.75
C GLU A 412 23.11 -7.75 9.70
N VAL A 413 23.52 -8.96 10.08
CA VAL A 413 24.20 -9.92 9.19
C VAL A 413 23.25 -10.35 8.08
N THR A 414 21.99 -10.66 8.34
CA THR A 414 21.05 -11.09 7.29
C THR A 414 20.87 -10.01 6.22
N CYS A 415 20.80 -8.74 6.63
CA CYS A 415 20.71 -7.61 5.69
C CYS A 415 22.02 -7.38 4.91
N ASP A 416 23.19 -7.52 5.54
CA ASP A 416 24.49 -7.21 4.91
C ASP A 416 25.09 -8.40 4.12
N THR A 417 25.06 -9.63 4.65
CA THR A 417 25.65 -10.82 3.99
C THR A 417 24.87 -11.27 2.76
N PHE A 418 23.53 -11.16 2.74
CA PHE A 418 22.76 -11.57 1.57
C PHE A 418 23.14 -10.79 0.32
N HIS A 419 23.39 -9.48 0.46
CA HIS A 419 23.82 -8.64 -0.65
C HIS A 419 25.29 -8.87 -1.04
N ASP A 420 26.18 -8.97 -0.04
CA ASP A 420 27.61 -9.16 -0.30
C ASP A 420 27.89 -10.54 -0.94
N ASP A 421 27.24 -11.62 -0.49
CA ASP A 421 27.40 -12.96 -1.05
C ASP A 421 26.78 -13.09 -2.45
N MET A 422 25.66 -12.42 -2.72
CA MET A 422 25.07 -12.34 -4.07
C MET A 422 26.02 -11.64 -5.07
N ILE A 423 26.71 -10.57 -4.64
CA ILE A 423 27.67 -9.83 -5.50
C ILE A 423 28.97 -10.62 -5.69
N GLU A 424 29.44 -11.31 -4.66
CA GLU A 424 30.65 -12.13 -4.72
C GLU A 424 30.46 -13.45 -5.48
N GLY A 425 29.25 -13.72 -5.99
CA GLY A 425 28.93 -14.95 -6.71
C GLY A 425 28.99 -16.20 -5.84
N LYS A 426 28.96 -16.02 -4.51
CA LYS A 426 28.78 -17.13 -3.58
C LYS A 426 27.30 -17.46 -3.60
N VAL A 427 26.95 -18.43 -4.45
CA VAL A 427 25.65 -19.08 -4.34
C VAL A 427 25.65 -19.75 -2.98
N ASP A 428 24.92 -19.18 -2.02
CA ASP A 428 24.72 -19.83 -0.75
C ASP A 428 23.93 -21.11 -1.02
N GLU A 429 24.59 -22.26 -0.86
CA GLU A 429 23.99 -23.59 -0.97
C GLU A 429 22.80 -23.75 0.01
N HIS A 430 22.62 -22.80 0.94
CA HIS A 430 21.63 -22.80 2.02
C HIS A 430 20.60 -21.65 1.94
N SER A 431 20.60 -20.80 0.89
CA SER A 431 19.59 -19.72 0.76
C SER A 431 18.17 -20.23 0.48
N CYS A 432 18.02 -21.53 0.23
CA CYS A 432 16.74 -22.21 0.28
C CYS A 432 16.53 -22.73 1.72
N ILE A 433 15.90 -21.93 2.58
CA ILE A 433 15.47 -22.37 3.93
C ILE A 433 14.47 -23.55 3.87
N TRP A 434 14.09 -24.03 2.68
CA TRP A 434 13.36 -25.28 2.46
C TRP A 434 13.87 -26.04 1.22
N HIS A 435 14.62 -27.10 1.45
CA HIS A 435 14.59 -28.30 0.60
C HIS A 435 14.05 -29.43 1.48
N GLY A 436 12.73 -29.60 1.45
CA GLY A 436 12.15 -30.87 1.87
C GLY A 436 12.45 -31.88 0.78
N ASP A 437 13.51 -32.66 0.97
CA ASP A 437 13.60 -33.99 0.36
C ASP A 437 12.53 -34.83 1.05
N ASP A 438 11.38 -34.97 0.40
CA ASP A 438 10.67 -36.23 0.23
C ASP A 438 9.45 -35.99 -0.68
N ASP A 439 9.34 -36.85 -1.69
CA ASP A 439 8.35 -36.86 -2.74
C ASP A 439 6.91 -36.74 -2.22
N GLU A 440 6.11 -35.83 -2.80
CA GLU A 440 4.77 -36.10 -3.39
C GLU A 440 3.97 -34.82 -3.69
N TYR A 441 3.72 -34.60 -4.99
CA TYR A 441 2.64 -33.82 -5.59
C TYR A 441 2.43 -32.35 -5.20
N CYS A 442 3.01 -31.46 -6.01
CA CYS A 442 2.54 -30.08 -6.16
C CYS A 442 1.30 -30.06 -7.08
N TYR A 443 0.10 -30.00 -6.50
CA TYR A 443 -1.12 -29.65 -7.22
C TYR A 443 -1.44 -28.17 -6.98
N PHE A 444 -1.31 -27.36 -8.03
CA PHE A 444 -2.05 -26.11 -8.17
C PHE A 444 -3.03 -26.28 -9.33
N GLU A 445 -4.27 -26.65 -9.00
CA GLU A 445 -5.49 -26.23 -9.71
C GLU A 445 -6.26 -25.28 -8.80
#